data_AF-A0A1H5HJP0-F1
#
_entry.id   AF-A0A1H5HJP0-F1
#
_cell.length_a   1.000
_cell.length_b   1.000
_cell.length_c   1.000
_cell.angle_alpha   90.00
_cell.angle_beta   90.00
_cell.angle_gamma   90.00
#
_symmetry.space_group_name_H-M   'P 1'
#
loop_
_entity.id
_entity.type
_entity.pdbx_description
1 polymer ?
#
loop_
_entity_poly.entity_id
_entity_poly.type
_entity_poly.pdbx_seq_one_letter_code
_entity_poly.pdbx_strand_id
1 'polypeptide(L)'
;MPPTSTASANARPPQADRYLNLHQCVYMPAQIVDYFTPAVPSRDGRFTTGTNTSNTAETSRSCGAGDGNFKPSPPWAGVQSLDLSAGHYLNLHQCVYYSDAQHDHITTVANVGAPEFAAHSNVSNTPDTTPNCGPGQGQYHLAPLLSDVKALDLTTGRYINLQQCVYYYGQSPFNDHFTTVVPTTRDGRFTAGTKVSNTADTTPTCGTDDGNFTLIPLLSGTKALSRT
;
A
#
# COMPACT_ATOMS: atom_id res chain seq x y z
N MET A 1 52.82 -34.17 -12.16
CA MET A 1 51.46 -33.88 -11.70
C MET A 1 51.06 -32.52 -12.26
N PRO A 2 50.07 -32.44 -13.16
CA PRO A 2 49.56 -31.16 -13.66
C PRO A 2 48.59 -30.53 -12.65
N PRO A 3 48.50 -29.20 -12.55
CA PRO A 3 47.46 -28.56 -11.74
C PRO A 3 46.15 -28.52 -12.53
N THR A 4 45.10 -29.05 -11.92
CA THR A 4 43.71 -28.96 -12.40
C THR A 4 43.21 -27.53 -12.23
N SER A 5 42.93 -26.87 -13.35
CA SER A 5 42.20 -25.59 -13.40
C SER A 5 40.73 -25.84 -13.06
N THR A 6 40.26 -25.31 -11.93
CA THR A 6 38.84 -25.24 -11.60
C THR A 6 38.22 -24.05 -12.34
N ALA A 7 37.39 -24.36 -13.33
CA ALA A 7 36.55 -23.38 -14.01
C ALA A 7 35.61 -22.71 -12.99
N SER A 8 35.72 -21.38 -12.88
CA SER A 8 34.78 -20.56 -12.13
C SER A 8 33.44 -20.59 -12.88
N ALA A 9 32.43 -21.20 -12.28
CA ALA A 9 31.07 -21.14 -12.78
C ALA A 9 30.62 -19.67 -12.78
N ASN A 10 30.28 -19.15 -13.95
CA ASN A 10 29.55 -17.89 -14.11
C ASN A 10 28.23 -18.02 -13.34
N ALA A 11 28.23 -17.63 -12.07
CA ALA A 11 27.00 -17.38 -11.33
C ALA A 11 26.29 -16.23 -12.05
N ARG A 12 25.18 -16.56 -12.72
CA ARG A 12 24.26 -15.55 -13.25
C ARG A 12 23.92 -14.62 -12.09
N PRO A 13 24.13 -13.30 -12.21
CA PRO A 13 23.78 -12.38 -11.14
C PRO A 13 22.29 -12.58 -10.79
N PRO A 14 21.91 -12.45 -9.50
CA PRO A 14 20.52 -12.57 -9.09
C PRO A 14 19.68 -11.66 -9.99
N GLN A 15 18.66 -12.26 -10.60
CA GLN A 15 17.75 -11.52 -11.44
C GLN A 15 16.82 -10.74 -10.52
N ALA A 16 16.84 -9.41 -10.66
CA ALA A 16 15.90 -8.54 -9.99
C ALA A 16 14.47 -9.05 -10.17
N ASP A 17 13.72 -9.10 -9.07
CA ASP A 17 12.31 -9.48 -9.09
C ASP A 17 11.53 -8.63 -10.10
N ARG A 18 10.73 -9.29 -10.94
CA ARG A 18 9.98 -8.64 -12.03
C ARG A 18 8.71 -7.94 -11.54
N TYR A 19 8.02 -8.50 -10.56
CA TYR A 19 6.71 -8.03 -10.13
C TYR A 19 6.77 -7.45 -8.73
N LEU A 20 6.07 -6.33 -8.52
CA LEU A 20 5.53 -5.95 -7.23
C LEU A 20 4.12 -6.54 -7.13
N ASN A 21 3.93 -7.52 -6.26
CA ASN A 21 2.60 -8.03 -5.95
C ASN A 21 2.05 -7.18 -4.80
N LEU A 22 1.22 -6.20 -5.11
CA LEU A 22 0.61 -5.29 -4.14
C LEU A 22 -0.66 -5.93 -3.59
N HIS A 23 -0.59 -6.41 -2.34
CA HIS A 23 -1.75 -6.95 -1.64
C HIS A 23 -2.43 -5.83 -0.87
N GLN A 24 -3.65 -5.53 -1.27
CA GLN A 24 -4.55 -4.68 -0.51
C GLN A 24 -5.44 -5.60 0.32
N CYS A 25 -5.23 -5.59 1.62
CA CYS A 25 -6.11 -6.27 2.55
C CYS A 25 -7.08 -5.25 3.11
N VAL A 26 -8.34 -5.63 3.30
CA VAL A 26 -9.36 -4.78 3.91
C VAL A 26 -9.95 -5.54 5.07
N TYR A 27 -10.07 -4.89 6.21
CA TYR A 27 -10.64 -5.43 7.44
C TYR A 27 -11.77 -4.53 7.90
N MET A 28 -12.78 -5.14 8.53
CA MET A 28 -13.88 -4.40 9.15
C MET A 28 -14.33 -5.11 10.43
N PRO A 29 -14.84 -4.39 11.43
CA PRO A 29 -15.41 -4.99 12.62
C PRO A 29 -16.84 -5.51 12.35
N ALA A 30 -17.32 -6.38 13.24
CA ALA A 30 -18.62 -7.05 13.04
C ALA A 30 -19.84 -6.16 13.33
N GLN A 31 -19.69 -5.10 14.12
CA GLN A 31 -20.81 -4.38 14.74
C GLN A 31 -20.92 -2.91 14.29
N ILE A 32 -19.88 -2.36 13.68
CA ILE A 32 -19.84 -0.99 13.17
C ILE A 32 -19.19 -0.98 11.80
N VAL A 33 -19.45 0.06 11.01
CA VAL A 33 -18.68 0.32 9.80
C VAL A 33 -17.43 1.05 10.22
N ASP A 34 -16.29 0.45 9.91
CA ASP A 34 -14.95 1.01 10.14
C ASP A 34 -13.97 0.21 9.25
N TYR A 35 -13.63 0.73 8.07
CA TYR A 35 -12.84 0.02 7.08
C TYR A 35 -11.35 0.32 7.21
N PHE A 36 -10.61 -0.71 7.64
CA PHE A 36 -9.16 -0.62 7.75
C PHE A 36 -8.47 -1.32 6.56
N THR A 37 -7.68 -0.57 5.78
CA THR A 37 -7.03 -1.10 4.56
C THR A 37 -5.50 -1.16 4.64
N PRO A 38 -4.90 -2.25 5.16
CA PRO A 38 -3.46 -2.42 5.13
C PRO A 38 -2.93 -2.91 3.77
N ALA A 39 -1.85 -2.27 3.29
CA ALA A 39 -1.03 -2.70 2.16
C ALA A 39 0.33 -3.27 2.61
N VAL A 40 0.76 -2.95 3.83
CA VAL A 40 1.94 -3.54 4.50
C VAL A 40 1.55 -4.06 5.87
N PRO A 41 2.35 -4.98 6.46
CA PRO A 41 2.09 -5.44 7.81
C PRO A 41 2.10 -4.28 8.82
N SER A 42 1.08 -4.27 9.69
CA SER A 42 1.10 -3.49 10.93
C SER A 42 2.31 -3.86 11.81
N ARG A 43 2.83 -2.90 12.58
CA ARG A 43 4.01 -3.13 13.43
C ARG A 43 3.77 -4.12 14.56
N ASP A 44 2.55 -4.20 15.07
CA ASP A 44 2.17 -5.19 16.08
C ASP A 44 1.84 -6.58 15.49
N GLY A 45 1.87 -6.72 14.16
CA GLY A 45 1.71 -7.99 13.46
C GLY A 45 0.28 -8.53 13.39
N ARG A 46 -0.72 -7.81 13.91
CA ARG A 46 -2.12 -8.28 13.90
C ARG A 46 -2.74 -8.27 12.51
N PHE A 47 -2.31 -7.32 11.69
CA PHE A 47 -2.74 -7.18 10.30
C PHE A 47 -1.55 -7.40 9.39
N THR A 48 -1.50 -8.55 8.75
CA THR A 48 -0.43 -8.94 7.83
C THR A 48 -0.91 -8.91 6.39
N THR A 49 0.00 -8.56 5.48
CA THR A 49 -0.27 -8.51 4.04
C THR A 49 0.79 -9.29 3.27
N GLY A 50 0.38 -9.87 2.14
CA GLY A 50 1.24 -10.62 1.23
C GLY A 50 2.18 -9.76 0.39
N THR A 51 2.11 -8.43 0.46
CA THR A 51 2.80 -7.52 -0.46
C THR A 51 4.26 -7.87 -0.60
N ASN A 52 4.74 -8.23 -1.78
CA ASN A 52 6.11 -8.69 -1.98
C ASN A 52 6.65 -8.29 -3.35
N THR A 53 7.92 -8.57 -3.57
CA THR A 53 8.48 -8.65 -4.92
C THR A 53 8.73 -10.12 -5.26
N SER A 54 8.52 -10.49 -6.52
CA SER A 54 8.87 -11.82 -7.01
C SER A 54 9.01 -11.85 -8.53
N ASN A 55 9.43 -12.99 -9.08
CA ASN A 55 9.46 -13.20 -10.53
C ASN A 55 8.12 -13.67 -11.12
N THR A 56 7.07 -13.82 -10.29
CA THR A 56 5.77 -14.35 -10.69
C THR A 56 4.67 -13.39 -10.28
N ALA A 57 3.80 -13.04 -11.24
CA ALA A 57 2.58 -12.30 -10.94
C ALA A 57 1.66 -13.17 -10.07
N GLU A 58 1.30 -12.67 -8.89
CA GLU A 58 0.35 -13.31 -8.01
C GLU A 58 -1.09 -12.98 -8.41
N THR A 59 -1.97 -13.99 -8.33
CA THR A 59 -3.38 -13.88 -8.70
C THR A 59 -4.34 -14.09 -7.52
N SER A 60 -3.81 -14.46 -6.35
CA SER A 60 -4.59 -14.66 -5.14
C SER A 60 -4.07 -13.77 -4.02
N ARG A 61 -5.00 -13.11 -3.32
CA ARG A 61 -4.67 -12.33 -2.13
C ARG A 61 -4.09 -13.20 -1.01
N SER A 62 -3.26 -12.59 -0.19
CA SER A 62 -2.71 -13.14 1.03
C SER A 62 -2.85 -12.08 2.12
N CYS A 63 -3.82 -12.30 3.00
CA CYS A 63 -4.18 -11.41 4.11
C CYS A 63 -4.23 -12.21 5.41
N GLY A 64 -3.73 -11.63 6.50
CA GLY A 64 -3.84 -12.21 7.83
C GLY A 64 -5.28 -12.31 8.32
N ALA A 65 -5.50 -13.04 9.41
CA ALA A 65 -6.83 -13.25 9.99
C ALA A 65 -7.43 -11.99 10.66
N GLY A 66 -6.63 -10.95 10.87
CA GLY A 66 -7.00 -9.78 11.69
C GLY A 66 -6.82 -10.06 13.17
N ASP A 67 -7.44 -9.26 14.03
CA ASP A 67 -7.26 -9.33 15.50
C ASP A 67 -8.47 -9.90 16.25
N GLY A 68 -9.43 -10.45 15.52
CA GLY A 68 -10.68 -10.99 16.07
C GLY A 68 -11.81 -9.97 16.15
N ASN A 69 -11.49 -8.69 16.41
CA ASN A 69 -12.44 -7.59 16.33
C ASN A 69 -12.61 -7.16 14.87
N PHE A 70 -11.49 -6.95 14.18
CA PHE A 70 -11.43 -6.68 12.75
C PHE A 70 -11.18 -7.98 12.00
N LYS A 71 -12.05 -8.28 11.03
CA LYS A 71 -11.98 -9.48 10.19
C LYS A 71 -11.83 -9.10 8.72
N PRO A 72 -11.17 -9.92 7.89
CA PRO A 72 -11.05 -9.66 6.46
C PRO A 72 -12.42 -9.40 5.82
N SER A 73 -12.48 -8.40 4.96
CA SER A 73 -13.61 -8.06 4.09
C SER A 73 -13.30 -8.50 2.65
N PRO A 74 -13.76 -9.70 2.23
CA PRO A 74 -13.43 -10.27 0.94
C PRO A 74 -13.74 -9.42 -0.30
N PRO A 75 -14.82 -8.62 -0.37
CA PRO A 75 -15.15 -7.94 -1.62
C PRO A 75 -14.14 -6.84 -2.02
N TRP A 76 -13.34 -6.36 -1.07
CA TRP A 76 -12.45 -5.20 -1.24
C TRP A 76 -10.96 -5.55 -1.10
N ALA A 77 -10.68 -6.80 -0.72
CA ALA A 77 -9.32 -7.32 -0.58
C ALA A 77 -8.89 -8.08 -1.84
N GLY A 78 -7.68 -7.82 -2.32
CA GLY A 78 -7.14 -8.45 -3.51
C GLY A 78 -5.64 -8.24 -3.69
N VAL A 79 -5.11 -8.74 -4.81
CA VAL A 79 -3.72 -8.51 -5.22
C VAL A 79 -3.68 -7.90 -6.62
N GLN A 80 -2.85 -6.88 -6.79
CA GLN A 80 -2.48 -6.35 -8.10
C GLN A 80 -1.00 -6.61 -8.34
N SER A 81 -0.70 -7.35 -9.40
CA SER A 81 0.67 -7.58 -9.85
C SER A 81 1.11 -6.48 -10.80
N LEU A 82 2.20 -5.78 -10.47
CA LEU A 82 2.75 -4.66 -11.22
C LEU A 82 4.11 -5.06 -11.80
N ASP A 83 4.23 -5.12 -13.13
CA ASP A 83 5.49 -5.44 -13.81
C ASP A 83 6.47 -4.26 -13.70
N LEU A 84 7.45 -4.39 -12.81
CA LEU A 84 8.47 -3.37 -12.54
C LEU A 84 9.43 -3.16 -13.72
N SER A 85 9.41 -4.04 -14.72
CA SER A 85 10.18 -3.87 -15.96
C SER A 85 9.44 -3.09 -17.05
N ALA A 86 8.14 -2.81 -16.86
CA ALA A 86 7.31 -2.11 -17.85
C ALA A 86 7.60 -0.61 -17.95
N GLY A 87 8.39 -0.04 -17.03
CA GLY A 87 8.73 1.38 -17.04
C GLY A 87 9.65 1.81 -15.90
N HIS A 88 9.91 3.11 -15.83
CA HIS A 88 10.82 3.72 -14.85
C HIS A 88 10.13 4.22 -13.58
N TYR A 89 8.82 4.48 -13.64
CA TYR A 89 8.04 4.98 -12.52
C TYR A 89 7.03 3.93 -12.06
N LEU A 90 7.04 3.63 -10.76
CA LEU A 90 5.90 3.03 -10.09
C LEU A 90 4.98 4.16 -9.63
N ASN A 91 3.86 4.32 -10.30
CA ASN A 91 2.83 5.30 -9.96
C ASN A 91 1.88 4.65 -8.95
N LEU A 92 2.11 4.89 -7.67
CA LEU A 92 1.25 4.41 -6.59
C LEU A 92 0.09 5.37 -6.42
N HIS A 93 -1.10 4.96 -6.85
CA HIS A 93 -2.32 5.72 -6.66
C HIS A 93 -2.95 5.33 -5.32
N GLN A 94 -3.41 6.31 -4.56
CA GLN A 94 -4.26 6.10 -3.40
C GLN A 94 -5.59 6.81 -3.64
N CYS A 95 -6.68 6.05 -3.54
CA CYS A 95 -8.02 6.53 -3.72
C CYS A 95 -8.76 6.39 -2.39
N VAL A 96 -9.23 7.50 -1.86
CA VAL A 96 -9.95 7.55 -0.59
C VAL A 96 -11.39 7.84 -0.90
N TYR A 97 -12.28 7.04 -0.33
CA TYR A 97 -13.71 7.16 -0.46
C TYR A 97 -14.32 7.44 0.90
N TYR A 98 -15.22 8.39 0.99
CA TYR A 98 -15.88 8.77 2.22
C TYR A 98 -17.38 8.54 2.13
N SER A 99 -17.97 8.13 3.25
CA SER A 99 -19.42 8.00 3.40
C SER A 99 -19.90 8.91 4.51
N ASP A 100 -20.64 9.97 4.17
CA ASP A 100 -21.28 10.84 5.15
C ASP A 100 -22.26 10.07 6.06
N ALA A 101 -22.93 9.05 5.50
CA ALA A 101 -23.90 8.25 6.24
C ALA A 101 -23.27 7.30 7.25
N GLN A 102 -22.04 6.82 6.98
CA GLN A 102 -21.33 5.86 7.83
C GLN A 102 -20.23 6.52 8.66
N HIS A 103 -19.86 7.76 8.33
CA HIS A 103 -18.74 8.50 8.90
C HIS A 103 -17.42 7.72 8.85
N ASP A 104 -17.14 7.11 7.69
CA ASP A 104 -16.03 6.18 7.50
C ASP A 104 -15.28 6.45 6.19
N HIS A 105 -13.96 6.20 6.21
CA HIS A 105 -13.12 6.19 5.03
C HIS A 105 -12.73 4.78 4.58
N ILE A 106 -12.84 4.55 3.28
CA ILE A 106 -12.21 3.41 2.61
C ILE A 106 -11.04 3.91 1.76
N THR A 107 -9.87 3.32 1.95
CA THR A 107 -8.70 3.60 1.12
C THR A 107 -8.41 2.43 0.20
N THR A 108 -8.19 2.69 -1.08
CA THR A 108 -7.67 1.69 -2.02
C THR A 108 -6.38 2.16 -2.66
N VAL A 109 -5.50 1.22 -2.93
CA VAL A 109 -4.15 1.43 -3.48
C VAL A 109 -3.85 0.51 -4.66
N ALA A 110 -4.72 -0.47 -4.89
CA ALA A 110 -4.62 -1.45 -5.95
C ALA A 110 -5.93 -1.49 -6.75
N ASN A 111 -5.81 -1.90 -8.01
CA ASN A 111 -6.95 -2.16 -8.89
C ASN A 111 -7.52 -3.56 -8.59
N VAL A 112 -8.18 -3.69 -7.44
CA VAL A 112 -8.71 -4.96 -6.94
C VAL A 112 -10.14 -4.81 -6.42
N GLY A 113 -10.92 -5.89 -6.51
CA GLY A 113 -12.32 -5.87 -6.10
C GLY A 113 -13.21 -5.21 -7.14
N ALA A 114 -14.09 -4.31 -6.68
CA ALA A 114 -15.08 -3.65 -7.51
C ALA A 114 -14.45 -2.45 -8.28
N PRO A 115 -14.63 -2.34 -9.61
CA PRO A 115 -14.05 -1.26 -10.42
C PRO A 115 -14.36 0.16 -9.92
N GLU A 116 -15.47 0.32 -9.22
CA GLU A 116 -15.92 1.57 -8.63
C GLU A 116 -14.94 2.10 -7.57
N PHE A 117 -14.18 1.22 -6.92
CA PHE A 117 -13.19 1.56 -5.89
C PHE A 117 -11.75 1.33 -6.35
N ALA A 118 -11.53 1.21 -7.66
CA ALA A 118 -10.20 0.94 -8.21
C ALA A 118 -9.22 2.10 -7.94
N ALA A 119 -8.03 1.77 -7.47
CA ALA A 119 -6.86 2.64 -7.55
C ALA A 119 -5.95 2.13 -8.66
N HIS A 120 -5.81 2.90 -9.75
CA HIS A 120 -5.13 2.47 -10.96
C HIS A 120 -3.59 2.55 -10.86
N SER A 121 -3.03 2.07 -9.75
CA SER A 121 -1.59 1.86 -9.55
C SER A 121 -0.98 1.17 -10.77
N ASN A 122 0.11 1.72 -11.30
CA ASN A 122 0.71 1.26 -12.55
C ASN A 122 2.23 1.44 -12.57
N VAL A 123 2.87 0.82 -13.55
CA VAL A 123 4.27 1.08 -13.89
C VAL A 123 4.32 1.64 -15.30
N SER A 124 4.97 2.79 -15.47
CA SER A 124 5.06 3.46 -16.77
C SER A 124 6.36 4.26 -16.91
N ASN A 125 6.60 4.83 -18.09
CA ASN A 125 7.74 5.71 -18.35
C ASN A 125 7.48 7.17 -17.99
N THR A 126 6.29 7.51 -17.51
CA THR A 126 5.89 8.89 -17.18
C THR A 126 5.40 8.94 -15.74
N PRO A 127 5.87 9.90 -14.94
CA PRO A 127 5.34 10.08 -13.60
C PRO A 127 3.90 10.60 -13.69
N ASP A 128 2.96 9.90 -13.07
CA ASP A 128 1.59 10.37 -12.94
C ASP A 128 1.54 11.51 -11.92
N THR A 129 0.73 12.53 -12.22
CA THR A 129 0.63 13.78 -11.42
C THR A 129 -0.74 14.00 -10.81
N THR A 130 -1.71 13.13 -11.13
CA THR A 130 -3.06 13.15 -10.59
C THR A 130 -3.51 11.74 -10.24
N PRO A 131 -4.26 11.54 -9.14
CA PRO A 131 -4.82 10.23 -8.82
C PRO A 131 -5.78 9.76 -9.92
N ASN A 132 -5.72 8.48 -10.27
CA ASN A 132 -6.64 7.82 -11.18
C ASN A 132 -7.47 6.81 -10.36
N CYS A 133 -8.70 7.22 -10.06
CA CYS A 133 -9.58 6.54 -9.13
C CYS A 133 -10.92 6.20 -9.78
N GLY A 134 -11.51 5.07 -9.38
CA GLY A 134 -12.90 4.78 -9.66
C GLY A 134 -13.84 5.81 -9.01
N PRO A 135 -15.10 5.94 -9.49
CA PRO A 135 -16.03 6.97 -9.04
C PRO A 135 -16.59 6.76 -7.61
N GLY A 136 -16.40 5.59 -7.01
CA GLY A 136 -17.11 5.14 -5.82
C GLY A 136 -18.49 4.54 -6.15
N GLN A 137 -19.16 3.99 -5.14
CA GLN A 137 -20.47 3.38 -5.29
C GLN A 137 -21.31 3.50 -4.01
N GLY A 138 -22.62 3.61 -4.17
CA GLY A 138 -23.56 3.63 -3.06
C GLY A 138 -23.37 4.87 -2.21
N GLN A 139 -23.08 4.68 -0.93
CA GLN A 139 -22.85 5.76 0.04
C GLN A 139 -21.39 6.25 0.07
N TYR A 140 -20.48 5.56 -0.63
CA TYR A 140 -19.07 5.91 -0.65
C TYR A 140 -18.73 6.69 -1.92
N HIS A 141 -18.31 7.94 -1.74
CA HIS A 141 -17.92 8.84 -2.82
C HIS A 141 -16.44 9.16 -2.75
N LEU A 142 -15.79 9.30 -3.91
CA LEU A 142 -14.39 9.69 -3.97
C LEU A 142 -14.17 11.00 -3.19
N ALA A 143 -13.19 11.02 -2.30
CA ALA A 143 -12.74 12.17 -1.54
C ALA A 143 -11.46 12.74 -2.21
N PRO A 144 -11.56 13.74 -3.11
CA PRO A 144 -10.42 14.16 -3.93
C PRO A 144 -9.30 14.81 -3.10
N LEU A 145 -9.64 15.43 -1.97
CA LEU A 145 -8.66 16.07 -1.09
C LEU A 145 -7.80 15.09 -0.29
N LEU A 146 -8.20 13.80 -0.23
CA LEU A 146 -7.47 12.74 0.47
C LEU A 146 -6.90 11.69 -0.50
N SER A 147 -7.21 11.83 -1.80
CA SER A 147 -6.74 10.95 -2.86
C SER A 147 -5.57 11.59 -3.58
N ASP A 148 -4.50 10.85 -3.82
CA ASP A 148 -3.30 11.37 -4.49
C ASP A 148 -2.51 10.26 -5.19
N VAL A 149 -1.45 10.62 -5.90
CA VAL A 149 -0.51 9.71 -6.54
C VAL A 149 0.92 10.04 -6.14
N LYS A 150 1.71 8.99 -5.89
CA LYS A 150 3.16 9.10 -5.74
C LYS A 150 3.85 8.35 -6.86
N ALA A 151 4.44 9.09 -7.79
CA ALA A 151 5.39 8.55 -8.75
C ALA A 151 6.73 8.23 -8.05
N LEU A 152 7.12 6.96 -8.08
CA LEU A 152 8.35 6.45 -7.48
C LEU A 152 9.33 6.11 -8.60
N ASP A 153 10.41 6.89 -8.73
CA ASP A 153 11.47 6.62 -9.71
C ASP A 153 12.26 5.38 -9.31
N LEU A 154 12.02 4.29 -10.05
CA LEU A 154 12.67 3.02 -9.81
C LEU A 154 14.17 3.08 -10.13
N THR A 155 14.70 4.06 -10.85
CA THR A 155 16.14 4.10 -11.17
C THR A 155 17.01 4.61 -10.01
N THR A 156 16.40 5.19 -8.97
CA THR A 156 17.12 5.96 -7.94
C THR A 156 17.52 5.17 -6.68
N GLY A 157 17.17 3.88 -6.60
CA GLY A 157 17.45 3.08 -5.41
C GLY A 157 17.19 1.58 -5.58
N ARG A 158 17.59 0.83 -4.55
CA ARG A 158 17.54 -0.65 -4.49
C ARG A 158 16.31 -1.18 -3.76
N TYR A 159 15.66 -0.34 -2.96
CA TYR A 159 14.46 -0.68 -2.20
C TYR A 159 13.29 0.19 -2.62
N ILE A 160 12.12 -0.43 -2.80
CA ILE A 160 10.84 0.26 -2.64
C ILE A 160 10.49 0.14 -1.15
N ASN A 161 10.60 1.25 -0.41
CA ASN A 161 10.14 1.30 0.96
C ASN A 161 8.67 1.70 0.94
N LEU A 162 7.78 0.71 0.90
CA LEU A 162 6.34 0.96 1.01
C LEU A 162 6.01 1.20 2.48
N GLN A 163 5.46 2.37 2.77
CA GLN A 163 5.10 2.75 4.13
C GLN A 163 3.61 3.02 4.20
N GLN A 164 3.06 2.75 5.37
CA GLN A 164 1.66 2.98 5.68
C GLN A 164 1.56 3.66 7.03
N CYS A 165 0.70 4.67 7.06
CA CYS A 165 0.30 5.35 8.28
C CYS A 165 -1.20 5.16 8.49
N VAL A 166 -1.58 4.91 9.72
CA VAL A 166 -2.96 4.66 10.11
C VAL A 166 -3.34 5.70 11.14
N TYR A 167 -4.43 6.41 10.89
CA TYR A 167 -4.99 7.42 11.78
C TYR A 167 -6.38 6.98 12.20
N TYR A 168 -6.82 7.49 13.34
CA TYR A 168 -8.10 7.09 13.91
C TYR A 168 -8.88 8.29 14.43
N TYR A 169 -10.13 8.36 14.02
CA TYR A 169 -11.11 9.25 14.61
C TYR A 169 -11.95 8.44 15.62
N GLY A 170 -11.94 8.86 16.87
CA GLY A 170 -12.56 8.13 17.99
C GLY A 170 -13.66 8.90 18.73
N GLN A 171 -14.31 9.87 18.07
CA GLN A 171 -15.37 10.62 18.73
C GLN A 171 -16.70 9.89 18.59
N SER A 172 -17.14 9.29 19.70
CA SER A 172 -18.43 8.59 19.80
C SER A 172 -19.58 9.46 19.27
N PRO A 173 -20.47 8.90 18.43
CA PRO A 173 -20.63 7.48 18.10
C PRO A 173 -19.77 6.97 16.93
N PHE A 174 -18.91 7.80 16.34
CA PHE A 174 -18.20 7.47 15.10
C PHE A 174 -16.79 6.96 15.37
N ASN A 175 -16.40 5.95 14.61
CA ASN A 175 -15.08 5.34 14.63
C ASN A 175 -14.63 5.14 13.20
N ASP A 176 -13.41 5.53 12.90
CA ASP A 176 -12.93 5.52 11.52
C ASP A 176 -11.41 5.37 11.48
N HIS A 177 -10.96 4.27 10.88
CA HIS A 177 -9.55 4.04 10.56
C HIS A 177 -9.22 4.56 9.16
N PHE A 178 -8.49 5.66 9.12
CA PHE A 178 -7.98 6.22 7.89
C PHE A 178 -6.56 5.74 7.60
N THR A 179 -6.35 5.07 6.47
CA THR A 179 -5.03 4.60 6.02
C THR A 179 -4.44 5.49 4.94
N THR A 180 -3.14 5.77 5.01
CA THR A 180 -2.39 6.45 3.95
C THR A 180 -1.11 5.72 3.60
N VAL A 181 -0.80 5.58 2.31
CA VAL A 181 0.44 5.02 1.76
C VAL A 181 1.18 6.00 0.85
N VAL A 182 0.51 7.05 0.38
CA VAL A 182 1.12 8.18 -0.34
C VAL A 182 0.87 9.47 0.44
N PRO A 183 1.61 10.55 0.14
CA PRO A 183 1.25 11.88 0.63
C PRO A 183 -0.17 12.23 0.16
N THR A 184 -1.08 12.54 1.08
CA THR A 184 -2.48 12.85 0.75
C THR A 184 -2.77 14.34 0.72
N THR A 185 -1.89 15.16 1.31
CA THR A 185 -2.06 16.61 1.40
C THR A 185 -0.75 17.35 1.11
N ARG A 186 -0.88 18.53 0.52
CA ARG A 186 0.27 19.44 0.31
C ARG A 186 0.76 20.09 1.60
N ASP A 187 -0.03 20.01 2.68
CA ASP A 187 0.30 20.59 3.98
C ASP A 187 1.04 19.62 4.94
N GLY A 188 1.26 18.37 4.50
CA GLY A 188 2.06 17.40 5.24
C GLY A 188 1.28 16.55 6.24
N ARG A 189 -0.04 16.76 6.38
CA ARG A 189 -0.90 15.88 7.17
C ARG A 189 -1.15 14.57 6.44
N PHE A 190 -1.34 13.50 7.21
CA PHE A 190 -1.72 12.19 6.68
C PHE A 190 -0.80 11.67 5.56
N THR A 191 0.50 12.02 5.61
CA THR A 191 1.47 11.52 4.65
C THR A 191 2.09 10.22 5.12
N ALA A 192 2.51 9.36 4.20
CA ALA A 192 3.40 8.24 4.47
C ALA A 192 4.74 8.42 3.76
N GLY A 193 5.82 7.97 4.39
CA GLY A 193 7.20 8.08 3.88
C GLY A 193 7.56 7.14 2.74
N THR A 194 6.58 6.68 1.97
CA THR A 194 6.79 5.78 0.84
C THR A 194 7.77 6.40 -0.18
N LYS A 195 8.85 5.68 -0.47
CA LYS A 195 9.94 6.17 -1.33
C LYS A 195 10.75 5.02 -1.94
N VAL A 196 11.55 5.36 -2.94
CA VAL A 196 12.65 4.52 -3.40
C VAL A 196 13.95 5.02 -2.77
N SER A 197 14.80 4.12 -2.28
CA SER A 197 16.10 4.49 -1.72
C SER A 197 17.11 3.34 -1.74
N ASN A 198 18.36 3.62 -1.35
CA ASN A 198 19.40 2.60 -1.19
C ASN A 198 19.39 1.92 0.19
N THR A 199 18.48 2.31 1.08
CA THR A 199 18.41 1.80 2.45
C THR A 199 17.02 1.25 2.73
N ALA A 200 16.95 0.03 3.25
CA ALA A 200 15.71 -0.54 3.72
C ALA A 200 15.21 0.25 4.95
N ASP A 201 14.02 0.85 4.86
CA ASP A 201 13.42 1.51 6.02
C ASP A 201 12.82 0.46 6.96
N THR A 202 13.10 0.61 8.26
CA THR A 202 12.61 -0.30 9.31
C THR A 202 11.46 0.28 10.14
N THR A 203 11.16 1.56 9.96
CA THR A 203 10.03 2.24 10.62
C THR A 203 9.28 3.14 9.63
N PRO A 204 7.95 3.29 9.77
CA PRO A 204 7.20 4.25 8.98
C PRO A 204 7.52 5.69 9.43
N THR A 205 7.57 6.59 8.48
CA THR A 205 7.53 8.04 8.68
C THR A 205 6.13 8.51 8.34
N CYS A 206 5.44 9.07 9.33
CA CYS A 206 4.06 9.51 9.20
C CYS A 206 3.94 11.03 9.32
N GLY A 207 3.03 11.59 8.52
CA GLY A 207 2.65 13.00 8.62
C GLY A 207 1.94 13.30 9.93
N THR A 208 1.72 14.59 10.17
CA THR A 208 0.97 15.03 11.35
C THR A 208 -0.52 14.68 11.22
N ASP A 209 -1.19 14.64 12.36
CA ASP A 209 -2.64 14.64 12.43
C ASP A 209 -3.25 16.00 12.03
N ASP A 210 -4.59 16.07 12.02
CA ASP A 210 -5.36 17.30 11.83
C ASP A 210 -6.07 17.77 13.12
N GLY A 211 -5.76 17.16 14.26
CA GLY A 211 -6.46 17.37 15.53
C GLY A 211 -7.76 16.57 15.71
N ASN A 212 -8.31 15.96 14.65
CA ASN A 212 -9.46 15.06 14.72
C ASN A 212 -9.03 13.59 14.63
N PHE A 213 -8.14 13.29 13.69
CA PHE A 213 -7.61 11.95 13.43
C PHE A 213 -6.25 11.78 14.10
N THR A 214 -6.15 10.93 15.11
CA THR A 214 -4.89 10.69 15.81
C THR A 214 -4.10 9.56 15.15
N LEU A 215 -2.80 9.73 14.94
CA LEU A 215 -1.93 8.66 14.43
C LEU A 215 -1.96 7.45 15.37
N ILE A 216 -2.03 6.24 14.80
CA ILE A 216 -1.84 4.97 15.50
C ILE A 216 -0.50 4.34 15.06
N PRO A 217 0.59 4.53 15.83
CA PRO A 217 1.90 4.02 15.47
C PRO A 217 2.00 2.49 15.40
N LEU A 218 1.17 1.77 16.17
CA LEU A 218 1.15 0.30 16.23
C LEU A 218 0.56 -0.34 14.97
N LEU A 219 -0.43 0.32 14.36
CA LEU A 219 -1.09 -0.14 13.13
C LEU A 219 -0.41 0.39 11.86
N SER A 220 0.40 1.44 12.00
CA SER A 220 1.29 1.93 10.95
C SER A 220 2.45 0.94 10.72
N GLY A 221 2.99 0.89 9.50
CA GLY A 221 3.94 -0.15 9.11
C GLY A 221 4.85 0.25 7.94
N THR A 222 5.93 -0.50 7.75
CA THR A 222 6.82 -0.37 6.59
C THR A 222 7.17 -1.75 6.06
N LYS A 223 7.33 -1.84 4.75
CA LYS A 223 7.90 -3.00 4.08
C LYS A 223 8.91 -2.54 3.04
N ALA A 224 10.18 -2.80 3.32
CA ALA A 224 11.26 -2.63 2.36
C ALA A 224 11.27 -3.81 1.39
N LEU A 225 11.07 -3.53 0.11
CA LEU A 225 11.03 -4.52 -0.96
C LEU A 225 12.31 -4.40 -1.80
N SER A 226 13.14 -5.45 -1.75
CA SER A 226 14.37 -5.52 -2.52
C SER A 226 14.08 -5.59 -4.01
N ARG A 227 14.89 -4.90 -4.81
CA ARG A 227 14.83 -4.96 -6.28
C ARG A 227 16.11 -5.49 -6.91
N THR A 228 16.97 -6.10 -6.11
CA THR A 228 18.24 -6.71 -6.51
C THR A 228 18.19 -8.21 -6.34
#